data_AF-A0A4Q9GPM7-F1
#
_entry.id   AF-A0A4Q9GPM7-F1
#
_cell.length_a   1.000
_cell.length_b   1.000
_cell.length_c   1.000
_cell.angle_alpha   90.00
_cell.angle_beta   90.00
_cell.angle_gamma   90.00
#
_symmetry.space_group_name_H-M   'P 1'
#
loop_
_entity.id
_entity.type
_entity.pdbx_description
1 polymer ?
#
loop_
_entity_poly.entity_id
_entity_poly.type
_entity_poly.pdbx_seq_one_letter_code
_entity_poly.pdbx_strand_id
1 'polypeptide(L)'
;MSTEFRVSTNTLGDVARLLQSAVALFDTRLADTNGVVASIAGGSWQGEDADLFTENYRAWEGNAMALRLVLDNLSHTLLAAERTYEATESGLDSGFDSVTAGMSGPSASKAQQTSNDKSAEFVSAEPIAMQSTGATP
;
A
#
# COMPACT_ATOMS: atom_id res chain seq x y z
N MET A 1 -9.22 -31.72 14.92
CA MET A 1 -9.74 -30.86 13.84
C MET A 1 -9.15 -29.49 14.04
N SER A 2 -8.13 -29.15 13.26
CA SER A 2 -7.55 -27.81 13.25
C SER A 2 -8.42 -26.96 12.34
N THR A 3 -9.20 -26.04 12.89
CA THR A 3 -9.99 -25.09 12.11
C THR A 3 -9.02 -24.13 11.43
N GLU A 4 -8.74 -24.36 10.14
CA GLU A 4 -7.96 -23.43 9.32
C GLU A 4 -8.77 -22.16 9.16
N PHE A 5 -8.34 -21.09 9.82
CA PHE A 5 -9.00 -19.79 9.77
C PHE A 5 -8.61 -19.11 8.45
N ARG A 6 -9.24 -19.51 7.34
CA ARG A 6 -9.11 -18.80 6.06
C ARG A 6 -9.85 -17.48 6.18
N VAL A 7 -9.12 -16.43 6.55
CA VAL A 7 -9.53 -15.06 6.29
C VAL A 7 -9.64 -14.93 4.77
N SER A 8 -10.86 -15.00 4.24
CA SER A 8 -11.07 -14.77 2.80
C SER A 8 -10.67 -13.33 2.53
N THR A 9 -9.64 -13.12 1.73
CA THR A 9 -9.15 -11.80 1.30
C THR A 9 -10.29 -10.87 0.86
N ASN A 10 -11.31 -11.45 0.21
CA ASN A 10 -12.55 -10.77 -0.17
C ASN A 10 -13.24 -10.04 1.01
N THR A 11 -13.23 -10.61 2.21
CA THR A 11 -13.85 -10.01 3.40
C THR A 11 -13.08 -8.79 3.92
N LEU A 12 -11.76 -8.72 3.72
CA LEU A 12 -10.96 -7.54 4.11
C LEU A 12 -11.24 -6.37 3.16
N GLY A 13 -11.27 -6.64 1.86
CA GLY A 13 -11.61 -5.62 0.85
C GLY A 13 -13.03 -5.08 1.00
N ASP A 14 -14.00 -5.96 1.32
CA ASP A 14 -15.38 -5.56 1.58
C ASP A 14 -15.49 -4.64 2.83
N VAL A 15 -14.79 -4.95 3.92
CA VAL A 15 -14.77 -4.12 5.13
C VAL A 15 -14.06 -2.78 4.87
N ALA A 16 -12.98 -2.78 4.10
CA ALA A 16 -12.30 -1.54 3.73
C ALA A 16 -13.20 -0.61 2.89
N ARG A 17 -13.93 -1.16 1.92
CA ARG A 17 -14.93 -0.41 1.12
C ARG A 17 -16.09 0.10 1.97
N LEU A 18 -16.53 -0.68 2.97
CA LEU A 18 -17.54 -0.24 3.93
C LEU A 18 -17.03 0.94 4.78
N LEU A 19 -15.79 0.88 5.26
CA LEU A 19 -15.18 1.98 6.01
C LEU A 19 -15.03 3.24 5.16
N GLN A 20 -14.62 3.13 3.90
CA GLN A 20 -14.57 4.27 2.99
C GLN A 20 -15.95 4.91 2.78
N SER A 21 -16.99 4.08 2.63
CA SER A 21 -18.37 4.57 2.54
C SER A 21 -18.82 5.27 3.84
N ALA A 22 -18.41 4.73 4.99
CA ALA A 22 -18.68 5.34 6.30
C ALA A 22 -17.96 6.68 6.47
N VAL A 23 -16.71 6.82 5.99
CA VAL A 23 -15.97 8.10 5.98
C VAL A 23 -16.70 9.13 5.12
N ALA A 24 -17.13 8.77 3.91
CA ALA A 24 -17.87 9.69 3.04
C ALA A 24 -19.20 10.16 3.66
N LEU A 25 -19.93 9.25 4.31
CA LEU A 25 -21.14 9.59 5.04
C LEU A 25 -20.83 10.49 6.25
N PHE A 26 -19.78 10.17 7.01
CA PHE A 26 -19.34 10.96 8.15
C PHE A 26 -19.01 12.41 7.72
N ASP A 27 -18.28 12.58 6.61
CA ASP A 27 -17.95 13.88 6.06
C ASP A 27 -19.19 14.70 5.67
N THR A 28 -20.19 14.04 5.08
CA THR A 28 -21.47 14.68 4.75
C THR A 28 -22.17 15.16 6.03
N ARG A 29 -22.23 14.32 7.07
CA ARG A 29 -22.85 14.69 8.35
C ARG A 29 -22.11 15.80 9.07
N LEU A 30 -20.79 15.82 8.97
CA LEU A 30 -19.97 16.89 9.51
C LEU A 30 -20.28 18.21 8.80
N ALA A 31 -20.31 18.21 7.46
CA ALA A 31 -20.66 19.40 6.68
C ALA A 31 -22.07 19.93 7.01
N ASP A 32 -23.07 19.03 7.12
CA ASP A 32 -24.43 19.39 7.53
C ASP A 32 -24.45 20.06 8.91
N THR A 33 -23.74 19.48 9.88
CA THR A 33 -23.67 20.00 11.25
C THR A 33 -23.02 21.38 11.28
N ASN A 34 -21.93 21.54 10.54
CA ASN A 34 -21.22 22.82 10.42
C ASN A 34 -22.11 23.90 9.77
N GLY A 35 -22.93 23.54 8.78
CA GLY A 35 -23.92 24.45 8.20
C GLY A 35 -24.98 24.91 9.21
N VAL A 36 -25.51 23.99 10.01
CA VAL A 36 -26.48 24.32 11.08
C VAL A 36 -25.87 25.23 12.13
N VAL A 37 -24.66 24.91 12.61
CA VAL A 37 -23.98 25.71 13.62
C VAL A 37 -23.63 27.10 13.11
N ALA A 38 -23.15 27.22 11.87
CA ALA A 38 -22.90 28.51 11.24
C ALA A 38 -24.17 29.36 11.12
N SER A 39 -25.33 28.74 10.85
CA SER A 39 -26.62 29.43 10.81
C SER A 39 -27.07 29.94 12.19
N ILE A 40 -26.75 29.22 13.26
CA ILE A 40 -27.15 29.59 14.63
C ILE A 40 -26.19 30.64 15.19
N ALA A 41 -24.88 30.40 15.10
CA ALA A 41 -23.85 31.30 15.61
C ALA A 41 -23.70 32.58 14.77
N GLY A 42 -23.97 32.52 13.46
CA GLY A 42 -23.82 33.67 12.55
C GLY A 42 -24.96 34.69 12.57
N GLY A 43 -26.10 34.37 13.19
CA GLY A 43 -27.32 35.18 13.06
C GLY A 43 -27.48 36.30 14.08
N SER A 44 -27.25 36.02 15.36
CA SER A 44 -27.47 36.99 16.46
C SER A 44 -27.08 36.48 17.85
N TRP A 45 -26.51 35.28 17.96
CA TRP A 45 -26.20 34.67 19.25
C TRP A 45 -24.86 35.20 19.76
N GLN A 46 -24.89 35.97 20.84
CA GLN A 46 -23.73 36.61 21.45
C GLN A 46 -23.83 36.53 22.97
N GLY A 47 -22.70 36.69 23.66
CA GLY A 47 -22.58 36.62 25.11
C GLY A 47 -21.80 35.39 25.56
N GLU A 48 -21.59 35.27 26.87
CA GLU A 48 -20.74 34.24 27.50
C GLU A 48 -21.13 32.81 27.10
N ASP A 49 -22.43 32.51 26.98
CA ASP A 49 -22.92 31.20 26.54
C ASP A 49 -22.57 30.89 25.07
N ALA A 50 -22.55 31.91 24.20
CA ALA A 50 -22.19 31.75 22.79
C ALA A 50 -20.68 31.49 22.64
N ASP A 51 -19.86 32.14 23.47
CA ASP A 51 -18.41 31.94 23.51
C ASP A 51 -18.07 30.53 24.02
N LEU A 52 -18.69 30.09 25.13
CA LEU A 52 -18.57 28.73 25.68
C LEU A 52 -19.01 27.67 24.67
N PHE A 53 -20.12 27.89 23.97
CA PHE A 53 -20.55 26.99 22.92
C PHE A 53 -19.52 26.92 21.79
N THR A 54 -18.99 28.06 21.33
CA THR A 54 -18.00 28.12 20.25
C THR A 54 -16.72 27.36 20.62
N GLU A 55 -16.25 27.51 21.86
CA GLU A 55 -15.10 26.75 22.36
C GLU A 55 -15.36 25.23 22.36
N ASN A 56 -16.48 24.81 22.96
CA ASN A 56 -16.87 23.40 22.99
C ASN A 56 -17.07 22.82 21.59
N TYR A 57 -17.61 23.62 20.68
CA TYR A 57 -17.83 23.22 19.30
C TYR A 57 -16.51 23.04 18.54
N ARG A 58 -15.52 23.93 18.73
CA ARG A 58 -14.17 23.74 18.18
C ARG A 58 -13.50 22.48 18.71
N ALA A 59 -13.66 22.18 20.00
CA ALA A 59 -13.15 20.94 20.58
C ALA A 59 -13.84 19.71 19.95
N TRP A 60 -15.15 19.79 19.74
CA TRP A 60 -15.91 18.76 19.04
C TRP A 60 -15.44 18.56 17.58
N GLU A 61 -15.20 19.64 16.83
CA GLU A 61 -14.67 19.57 15.45
C GLU A 61 -13.30 18.89 15.43
N GLY A 62 -12.42 19.21 16.38
CA GLY A 62 -11.12 18.55 16.54
C GLY A 62 -11.26 17.03 16.75
N ASN A 63 -12.19 16.61 17.61
CA ASN A 63 -12.47 15.19 17.85
C ASN A 63 -13.08 14.49 16.62
N ALA A 64 -13.94 15.19 15.88
CA ALA A 64 -14.52 14.69 14.64
C ALA A 64 -13.44 14.43 13.57
N MET A 65 -12.47 15.34 13.45
CA MET A 65 -11.32 15.16 12.56
C MET A 65 -10.42 14.01 12.99
N ALA A 66 -10.19 13.82 14.29
CA ALA A 66 -9.45 12.68 14.80
C ALA A 66 -10.15 11.35 14.46
N LEU A 67 -11.47 11.28 14.62
CA LEU A 67 -12.25 10.09 14.25
C LEU A 67 -12.17 9.80 12.75
N ARG A 68 -12.31 10.82 11.90
CA ARG A 68 -12.13 10.69 10.45
C ARG A 68 -10.77 10.07 10.11
N LEU A 69 -9.70 10.57 10.71
CA LEU A 69 -8.34 10.08 10.47
C LEU A 69 -8.19 8.60 10.87
N VAL A 70 -8.77 8.21 12.00
CA VAL A 70 -8.74 6.80 12.46
C VAL A 70 -9.46 5.89 11.48
N LEU A 71 -10.65 6.28 11.00
CA LEU A 71 -11.44 5.49 10.05
C LEU A 71 -10.72 5.35 8.70
N ASP A 72 -10.13 6.44 8.21
CA ASP A 72 -9.35 6.46 6.97
C ASP A 72 -8.11 5.54 7.08
N ASN A 73 -7.32 5.69 8.15
CA ASN A 73 -6.14 4.88 8.40
C ASN A 73 -6.47 3.38 8.52
N LEU A 74 -7.59 3.04 9.17
CA LEU A 74 -8.05 1.66 9.27
C LEU A 74 -8.40 1.10 7.89
N SER A 75 -9.09 1.86 7.05
CA SER A 75 -9.42 1.44 5.68
C SER A 75 -8.16 1.16 4.85
N HIS A 76 -7.15 2.03 4.94
CA HIS A 76 -5.87 1.85 4.27
C HIS A 76 -5.10 0.62 4.78
N THR A 77 -5.11 0.40 6.10
CA THR A 77 -4.45 -0.75 6.72
C THR A 77 -5.09 -2.07 6.26
N LEU A 78 -6.42 -2.13 6.15
CA LEU A 78 -7.13 -3.32 5.68
C LEU A 78 -6.86 -3.61 4.21
N LEU A 79 -6.81 -2.59 3.34
CA LEU A 79 -6.41 -2.75 1.93
C LEU A 79 -4.96 -3.20 1.79
N ALA A 80 -4.05 -2.68 2.62
CA ALA A 80 -2.65 -3.10 2.62
C ALA A 80 -2.52 -4.57 3.08
N ALA A 81 -3.29 -4.98 4.08
CA ALA A 81 -3.35 -6.36 4.52
C ALA A 81 -3.90 -7.29 3.43
N GLU A 82 -5.00 -6.92 2.76
CA GLU A 82 -5.55 -7.66 1.62
C GLU A 82 -4.50 -7.93 0.53
N ARG A 83 -3.80 -6.88 0.08
CA ARG A 83 -2.73 -7.00 -0.93
C ARG A 83 -1.57 -7.91 -0.47
N THR A 84 -1.22 -7.86 0.81
CA THR A 84 -0.15 -8.70 1.37
C THR A 84 -0.54 -10.17 1.36
N TYR A 85 -1.81 -10.47 1.68
CA TYR A 85 -2.34 -11.82 1.59
C TYR A 85 -2.38 -12.32 0.14
N GLU A 86 -2.87 -11.52 -0.80
CA GLU A 86 -2.88 -11.89 -2.23
C GLU A 86 -1.47 -12.16 -2.78
N ALA A 87 -0.50 -11.31 -2.45
CA ALA A 87 0.89 -11.49 -2.86
C ALA A 87 1.52 -12.76 -2.26
N THR A 88 1.19 -13.08 -1.00
CA THR A 88 1.69 -14.30 -0.33
C THR A 88 1.12 -15.55 -0.97
N GLU A 89 -0.19 -15.59 -1.24
CA GLU A 89 -0.83 -16.73 -1.90
C GLU A 89 -0.28 -16.94 -3.33
N SER A 90 -0.10 -15.86 -4.11
CA SER A 90 0.51 -15.94 -5.45
C SER A 90 1.97 -16.42 -5.42
N GLY A 91 2.74 -15.99 -4.41
CA GLY A 91 4.12 -16.44 -4.21
C GLY A 91 4.21 -17.91 -3.82
N LEU A 92 3.24 -18.42 -3.06
CA LEU A 92 3.14 -19.85 -2.73
C LEU A 92 2.77 -20.68 -3.95
N ASP A 93 1.75 -20.26 -4.72
CA ASP A 93 1.29 -20.96 -5.93
C ASP A 93 2.41 -21.13 -6.97
N SER A 94 3.13 -20.03 -7.25
CA SER A 94 4.30 -20.04 -8.14
C SER A 94 5.48 -20.86 -7.58
N GLY A 95 5.66 -20.90 -6.26
CA GLY A 95 6.63 -21.75 -5.58
C GLY A 95 6.32 -23.24 -5.74
N PHE A 96 5.05 -23.65 -5.70
CA PHE A 96 4.66 -25.04 -5.92
C PHE A 96 4.75 -25.48 -7.39
N ASP A 97 4.39 -24.60 -8.33
CA ASP A 97 4.55 -24.85 -9.78
C ASP A 97 6.03 -25.00 -10.19
N SER A 98 6.91 -24.17 -9.62
CA SER A 98 8.35 -24.27 -9.90
C SER A 98 9.01 -25.52 -9.30
N VAL A 99 8.57 -25.96 -8.11
CA VAL A 99 9.05 -27.20 -7.48
C VAL A 99 8.58 -28.44 -8.25
N THR A 100 7.33 -28.47 -8.73
CA THR A 100 6.82 -29.59 -9.54
C THR A 100 7.43 -29.64 -10.95
N ALA A 101 7.71 -28.49 -11.56
CA ALA A 101 8.47 -28.41 -12.81
C ALA A 101 9.94 -28.86 -12.65
N GLY A 102 10.59 -28.51 -11.54
CA GLY A 102 11.97 -28.93 -11.23
C GLY A 102 12.10 -30.42 -10.89
N MET A 103 11.04 -31.08 -10.43
CA MET A 103 11.01 -32.53 -10.18
C MET A 103 10.65 -33.37 -11.42
N SER A 104 10.30 -32.73 -12.55
CA SER A 104 9.87 -33.37 -13.80
C SER A 104 10.87 -33.28 -14.96
N GLY A 105 12.18 -33.15 -14.70
CA GLY A 105 13.25 -33.29 -15.71
C GLY A 105 14.60 -32.67 -15.26
N PRO A 106 15.77 -33.31 -15.53
CA PRO A 106 16.08 -33.98 -16.80
C PRO A 106 16.52 -35.45 -16.64
N SER A 107 15.82 -36.36 -17.32
CA SER A 107 16.37 -37.63 -17.79
C SER A 107 16.33 -37.64 -19.32
N ALA A 108 17.38 -37.13 -19.96
CA ALA A 108 17.74 -37.50 -21.34
C ALA A 108 19.15 -37.01 -21.69
N SER A 109 20.02 -38.01 -21.87
CA SER A 109 21.35 -38.02 -22.47
C SER A 109 21.64 -36.95 -23.53
N LYS A 110 22.80 -36.30 -23.41
CA LYS A 110 23.54 -35.81 -24.59
C LYS A 110 25.03 -36.11 -24.42
N ALA A 111 25.40 -37.31 -24.85
CA ALA A 111 26.72 -37.56 -25.38
C ALA A 111 26.97 -36.64 -26.58
N GLN A 112 28.26 -36.43 -26.90
CA GLN A 112 28.78 -35.78 -28.10
C GLN A 112 29.06 -34.27 -27.95
N GLN A 113 30.34 -33.93 -27.76
CA GLN A 113 31.15 -33.22 -28.77
C GLN A 113 32.49 -32.73 -28.16
N THR A 114 33.47 -33.64 -28.07
CA THR A 114 34.89 -33.28 -27.97
C THR A 114 35.40 -33.02 -29.39
N SER A 115 35.56 -31.76 -29.76
CA SER A 115 36.23 -31.41 -31.01
C SER A 115 36.93 -30.05 -30.89
N ASN A 116 38.26 -30.12 -30.99
CA ASN A 116 39.20 -29.10 -31.45
C ASN A 116 39.13 -27.72 -30.80
N ASP A 117 40.04 -27.48 -29.85
CA ASP A 117 40.55 -26.13 -29.62
C ASP A 117 41.96 -26.02 -30.22
N LYS A 118 42.01 -25.43 -31.40
CA LYS A 118 43.21 -25.07 -32.15
C LYS A 118 43.55 -23.64 -31.77
N SER A 119 44.71 -23.50 -31.15
CA SER A 119 45.52 -22.29 -30.95
C SER A 119 45.06 -21.03 -31.70
N ALA A 120 44.58 -20.05 -30.92
CA ALA A 120 44.67 -18.62 -31.20
C ALA A 120 44.63 -17.92 -29.83
N GLU A 121 45.75 -17.60 -29.19
CA GLU A 121 46.56 -16.40 -29.46
C GLU A 121 45.70 -15.15 -29.70
N PHE A 122 45.34 -14.46 -28.61
CA PHE A 122 45.47 -12.99 -28.52
C PHE A 122 45.33 -12.56 -27.06
N VAL A 123 46.48 -12.24 -26.43
CA VAL A 123 46.59 -11.62 -25.11
C VAL A 123 46.91 -10.14 -25.29
N SER A 124 46.36 -9.35 -24.37
CA SER A 124 46.70 -7.96 -24.03
C SER A 124 46.05 -6.83 -24.81
N ALA A 125 45.05 -6.23 -24.16
CA ALA A 125 45.04 -4.78 -23.99
C ALA A 125 44.35 -4.43 -22.65
N GLU A 126 45.16 -4.10 -21.65
CA GLU A 126 44.76 -3.32 -20.47
C GLU A 126 45.27 -1.86 -20.66
N PRO A 127 44.85 -0.89 -19.82
CA PRO A 127 44.04 0.25 -20.24
C PRO A 127 44.86 1.54 -20.41
N ILE A 128 44.39 2.45 -21.27
CA ILE A 128 44.88 3.84 -21.27
C ILE A 128 43.86 4.71 -20.54
N ALA A 129 44.19 5.04 -19.30
CA ALA A 129 43.66 6.20 -18.61
C ALA A 129 44.06 7.47 -19.37
N MET A 130 43.10 8.34 -19.66
CA MET A 130 43.37 9.77 -19.85
C MET A 130 42.40 10.61 -19.03
N GLN A 131 43.02 11.43 -18.20
CA GLN A 131 42.42 12.33 -17.24
C GLN A 131 41.81 13.56 -17.93
N SER A 132 40.85 14.15 -17.21
CA SER A 132 40.77 15.60 -16.89
C SER A 132 40.87 16.63 -18.03
N THR A 133 39.78 17.38 -18.17
CA THR A 133 39.64 18.85 -18.34
C THR A 133 38.21 19.06 -18.86
N GLY A 134 37.34 19.96 -18.40
CA GLY A 134 37.44 21.14 -17.55
C GLY A 134 36.38 22.13 -18.06
N ALA A 135 35.58 22.67 -17.13
CA ALA A 135 34.81 23.92 -17.19
C ALA A 135 33.58 24.04 -18.13
N THR A 136 32.45 24.47 -17.55
CA THR A 136 31.94 25.84 -17.74
C THR A 136 30.91 26.19 -16.64
N PRO A 137 30.75 27.48 -16.28
CA PRO A 137 29.92 27.95 -15.17
C PRO A 137 28.42 27.98 -15.48
#